data_AF-A0A4U8QB18-F1
#
_entry.id   AF-A0A4U8QB18-F1
#
_cell.length_a   1.000
_cell.length_b   1.000
_cell.length_c   1.000
_cell.angle_alpha   90.00
_cell.angle_beta   90.00
_cell.angle_gamma   90.00
#
_symmetry.space_group_name_H-M   'P 1'
#
loop_
_entity.id
_entity.type
_entity.pdbx_description
1 polymer ?
#
loop_
_entity_poly.entity_id
_entity_poly.type
_entity_poly.pdbx_seq_one_letter_code
_entity_poly.pdbx_strand_id
1 'polypeptide(L)'
;MINEVNQQFNEQIKQQFKQQLKQQLKQELNQELNQELNQELNKELNQELNQKLNQELNQELNQELKKQEEMWIICPACHNKTRTRVRADTVLLNFPLYCPKCRQEHLINVQQLNISVITEPDAQMQSR
;
A
#
# COMPACT_ATOMS: atom_id res chain seq x y z
N MET A 1 -69.81 42.46 16.06
CA MET A 1 -69.48 42.10 14.67
C MET A 1 -68.13 42.61 14.20
N ILE A 2 -67.94 43.86 13.75
CA ILE A 2 -66.65 44.29 13.15
C ILE A 2 -65.47 44.15 14.12
N ASN A 3 -65.63 44.53 15.40
CA ASN A 3 -64.56 44.41 16.40
C ASN A 3 -64.23 42.95 16.74
N GLU A 4 -65.22 42.06 16.80
CA GLU A 4 -65.01 40.63 17.04
C GLU A 4 -64.31 39.97 15.85
N VAL A 5 -64.70 40.35 14.62
CA VAL A 5 -64.05 39.89 13.39
C VAL A 5 -62.60 40.35 13.34
N ASN A 6 -62.31 41.61 13.68
CA ASN A 6 -60.93 42.12 13.75
C ASN A 6 -60.10 41.41 14.83
N GLN A 7 -60.71 41.09 15.97
CA GLN A 7 -60.03 40.38 17.05
C GLN A 7 -59.70 38.94 16.65
N GLN A 8 -60.66 38.20 16.06
CA GLN A 8 -60.43 36.86 15.53
C GLN A 8 -59.37 36.86 14.43
N PHE A 9 -59.45 37.81 13.50
CA PHE A 9 -58.49 37.93 12.41
C PHE A 9 -57.06 38.17 12.93
N ASN A 10 -56.90 39.06 13.91
CA ASN A 10 -55.61 39.33 14.53
C ASN A 10 -55.04 38.10 15.26
N GLU A 11 -55.87 37.35 15.99
CA GLU A 11 -55.41 36.12 16.64
C GLU A 11 -54.99 35.06 15.63
N GLN A 12 -55.76 34.91 14.54
CA GLN A 12 -55.49 33.93 13.50
C GLN A 12 -54.19 34.23 12.76
N ILE A 13 -53.94 35.50 12.41
CA ILE A 13 -52.67 35.95 11.84
C ILE A 13 -51.52 35.67 12.82
N LYS A 14 -51.68 36.04 14.10
CA LYS A 14 -50.63 35.87 15.10
C LYS A 14 -50.25 34.40 15.30
N GLN A 15 -51.24 33.50 15.26
CA GLN A 15 -50.99 32.06 15.34
C GLN A 15 -50.32 31.51 14.08
N GLN A 16 -50.81 31.87 12.89
CA GLN A 16 -50.19 31.46 11.63
C GLN A 16 -48.74 31.89 11.54
N PHE A 17 -48.46 33.16 11.84
CA PHE A 17 -47.10 33.68 11.79
C PHE A 17 -46.19 32.95 12.78
N LYS A 18 -46.65 32.73 14.01
CA LYS A 18 -45.87 32.03 15.04
C LYS A 18 -45.56 30.59 14.63
N GLN A 19 -46.49 29.89 13.99
CA GLN A 19 -46.26 28.54 13.48
C GLN A 19 -45.27 28.53 12.33
N GLN A 20 -45.46 29.38 11.32
CA GLN A 20 -44.55 29.47 10.17
C GLN A 20 -43.12 29.76 10.60
N LEU A 21 -42.94 30.76 11.46
CA LEU A 21 -41.61 31.16 11.93
C LEU A 21 -40.91 30.03 12.68
N LYS A 22 -41.64 29.34 13.58
CA LYS A 22 -41.10 28.22 14.36
C LYS A 22 -40.72 27.04 13.45
N GLN A 23 -41.46 26.84 12.36
CA GLN A 23 -41.23 25.75 11.42
C GLN A 23 -40.05 26.03 10.50
N GLN A 24 -39.94 27.26 9.98
CA GLN A 24 -38.79 27.72 9.20
C GLN A 24 -37.50 27.66 10.01
N LEU A 25 -37.47 28.25 11.22
CA LEU A 25 -36.28 28.25 12.06
C LEU A 25 -35.81 26.83 12.40
N LYS A 26 -36.75 25.92 12.67
CA LYS A 26 -36.43 24.53 12.98
C LYS A 26 -35.88 23.78 11.77
N GLN A 27 -36.37 24.08 10.57
CA GLN A 27 -35.88 23.46 9.34
C GLN A 27 -34.48 23.95 8.98
N GLU A 28 -34.26 25.26 8.95
CA GLU A 28 -32.96 25.86 8.62
C GLU A 28 -31.89 25.38 9.59
N LEU A 29 -32.15 25.48 10.90
CA LEU A 29 -31.18 25.08 11.92
C LEU A 29 -30.86 23.58 11.86
N ASN A 30 -31.85 22.72 11.63
CA ASN A 30 -31.60 21.28 11.51
C ASN A 30 -30.94 20.88 10.19
N GLN A 31 -31.21 21.59 9.10
CA GLN A 31 -30.59 21.28 7.80
C GLN A 31 -29.13 21.72 7.80
N GLU A 32 -28.84 22.97 8.16
CA GLU A 32 -27.47 23.49 8.16
C GLU A 32 -26.60 22.70 9.12
N LEU A 33 -27.04 22.53 10.38
CA LEU A 33 -26.23 21.86 11.39
C LEU A 33 -26.01 20.37 11.07
N ASN A 34 -27.02 19.65 10.58
CA ASN A 34 -26.83 18.23 10.25
C ASN A 34 -26.11 18.02 8.92
N GLN A 35 -26.26 18.91 7.94
CA GLN A 35 -25.54 18.77 6.67
C GLN A 35 -24.08 19.13 6.84
N GLU A 36 -23.76 20.27 7.44
CA GLU A 36 -22.38 20.69 7.64
C GLU A 36 -21.65 19.68 8.54
N LEU A 37 -22.20 19.41 9.73
CA LEU A 37 -21.52 18.53 10.68
C LEU A 37 -21.35 17.10 10.14
N ASN A 38 -22.38 16.50 9.53
CA ASN A 38 -22.23 15.14 8.99
C ASN A 38 -21.40 15.10 7.72
N GLN A 39 -21.42 16.12 6.87
CA GLN A 39 -20.59 16.13 5.66
C GLN A 39 -19.12 16.35 6.02
N GLU A 40 -18.81 17.33 6.86
CA GLU A 40 -17.44 17.62 7.27
C GLU A 40 -16.84 16.44 8.04
N LEU A 41 -17.54 15.97 9.09
CA LEU A 41 -17.02 14.91 9.93
C LEU A 41 -16.87 13.59 9.17
N ASN A 42 -17.86 13.19 8.36
CA ASN A 42 -17.74 11.94 7.59
C ASN A 42 -16.73 12.06 6.45
N LYS A 43 -16.59 13.23 5.83
CA LYS A 43 -15.66 13.41 4.72
C LYS A 43 -14.23 13.47 5.23
N GLU A 44 -13.95 14.28 6.24
CA GLU A 44 -12.61 14.39 6.83
C GLU A 44 -12.19 13.04 7.43
N LEU A 45 -13.02 12.45 8.30
CA LEU A 45 -12.65 11.21 8.96
C LEU A 45 -12.49 10.05 7.96
N ASN A 46 -13.43 9.85 7.03
CA ASN A 46 -13.31 8.73 6.10
C ASN A 46 -12.23 8.98 5.03
N GLN A 47 -11.99 10.22 4.59
CA GLN A 47 -10.92 10.47 3.62
C GLN A 47 -9.56 10.35 4.29
N GLU A 48 -9.35 10.98 5.43
CA GLU A 48 -8.05 11.00 6.10
C GLU A 48 -7.66 9.60 6.60
N LEU A 49 -8.59 8.89 7.23
CA LEU A 49 -8.30 7.56 7.79
C LEU A 49 -8.07 6.52 6.69
N ASN A 50 -8.91 6.50 5.65
CA ASN A 50 -8.74 5.55 4.55
C ASN A 50 -7.52 5.88 3.68
N GLN A 51 -7.21 7.16 3.43
CA GLN A 51 -6.03 7.53 2.67
C GLN A 51 -4.76 7.16 3.45
N LYS A 52 -4.68 7.54 4.72
CA LYS A 52 -3.49 7.30 5.53
C LYS A 52 -3.24 5.82 5.75
N LEU A 53 -4.28 5.07 6.14
CA LEU A 53 -4.15 3.62 6.36
C LEU A 53 -3.77 2.88 5.08
N ASN A 54 -4.43 3.18 3.96
CA ASN A 54 -4.10 2.52 2.69
C ASN A 54 -2.72 2.93 2.17
N GLN A 55 -2.28 4.18 2.39
CA GLN A 55 -0.94 4.60 1.98
C GLN A 55 0.14 3.90 2.81
N GLU A 56 0.02 3.92 4.14
CA GLU A 56 1.01 3.29 5.03
C GLU A 56 1.10 1.78 4.78
N LEU A 57 -0.05 1.09 4.73
CA LEU A 57 -0.08 -0.37 4.53
C LEU A 57 0.46 -0.78 3.15
N ASN A 58 0.06 -0.07 2.09
CA ASN A 58 0.57 -0.38 0.75
C ASN A 58 2.06 -0.03 0.61
N GLN A 59 2.55 1.02 1.26
CA GLN A 59 3.97 1.35 1.24
C GLN A 59 4.79 0.27 1.95
N GLU A 60 4.38 -0.14 3.15
CA GLU A 60 5.07 -1.15 3.94
C GLU A 60 5.08 -2.51 3.24
N LEU A 61 3.93 -2.96 2.71
CA LEU A 61 3.84 -4.21 1.96
C LEU A 61 4.68 -4.17 0.67
N ASN A 62 4.64 -3.07 -0.08
CA ASN A 62 5.46 -2.94 -1.28
C ASN A 62 6.96 -2.85 -0.97
N GLN A 63 7.34 -2.30 0.17
CA GLN A 63 8.73 -2.30 0.62
C GLN A 63 9.20 -3.70 1.00
N GLU A 64 8.39 -4.47 1.73
CA GLU A 64 8.73 -5.84 2.13
C GLU A 64 8.76 -6.78 0.92
N LEU A 65 7.84 -6.64 -0.04
CA LEU A 65 7.87 -7.41 -1.29
C LEU A 65 9.06 -7.04 -2.20
N LYS A 66 9.50 -5.77 -2.17
CA LYS A 66 10.70 -5.33 -2.92
C LYS A 66 12.00 -5.73 -2.24
N LYS A 67 11.97 -6.05 -0.96
CA LYS A 67 13.10 -6.61 -0.21
C LYS A 67 13.29 -8.08 -0.59
N GLN A 68 13.45 -8.33 -1.88
CA GLN A 68 13.89 -9.64 -2.36
C GLN A 68 15.27 -9.90 -1.79
N GLU A 69 15.42 -11.02 -1.09
CA GLU A 69 16.68 -11.44 -0.50
C GLU A 69 17.77 -11.49 -1.59
N GLU A 70 18.72 -10.56 -1.50
CA GLU A 70 19.89 -10.52 -2.34
C GLU A 70 21.06 -11.21 -1.62
N MET A 71 21.74 -12.14 -2.29
CA MET A 71 22.97 -12.73 -1.78
C MET A 71 24.11 -12.61 -2.78
N TRP A 72 25.32 -12.48 -2.27
CA TRP A 72 26.52 -12.60 -3.09
C TRP A 72 26.86 -14.08 -3.27
N ILE A 73 27.16 -14.49 -4.50
CA ILE A 73 27.68 -15.83 -4.75
C ILE A 73 29.08 -15.93 -4.14
N ILE A 74 29.32 -16.99 -3.36
CA ILE A 74 30.63 -17.32 -2.81
C ILE A 74 31.38 -18.23 -3.79
N CYS A 75 32.66 -17.94 -4.02
CA CYS A 75 33.49 -18.77 -4.90
C CYS A 75 33.69 -20.17 -4.28
N PRO A 76 33.43 -21.26 -5.02
CA PRO A 76 33.57 -22.62 -4.49
C PRO A 76 35.02 -23.04 -4.22
N ALA A 77 36.01 -22.44 -4.90
CA ALA A 77 37.41 -22.76 -4.67
C ALA A 77 38.03 -22.02 -3.48
N CYS A 78 37.81 -20.70 -3.37
CA CYS A 78 38.50 -19.87 -2.38
C CYS A 78 37.59 -19.31 -1.29
N HIS A 79 36.29 -19.60 -1.33
CA HIS A 79 35.28 -19.16 -0.36
C HIS A 79 35.18 -17.64 -0.17
N ASN A 80 35.77 -16.86 -1.08
CA ASN A 80 35.63 -15.41 -1.08
C ASN A 80 34.38 -14.98 -1.85
N LYS A 81 33.84 -13.83 -1.44
CA LYS A 81 32.75 -13.15 -2.13
C LYS A 81 33.11 -12.86 -3.59
N THR A 82 32.26 -13.27 -4.53
CA THR A 82 32.40 -12.90 -5.95
C THR A 82 31.78 -11.54 -6.25
N ARG A 83 31.81 -11.11 -7.51
CA ARG A 83 31.15 -9.86 -7.98
C ARG A 83 29.71 -10.12 -8.46
N THR A 84 29.24 -11.35 -8.41
CA THR A 84 27.90 -11.72 -8.84
C THR A 84 26.96 -11.74 -7.65
N ARG A 85 25.88 -10.96 -7.72
CA ARG A 85 24.80 -10.93 -6.74
C ARG A 85 23.54 -11.50 -7.38
N VAL A 86 22.83 -12.34 -6.64
CA VAL A 86 21.61 -13.02 -7.10
C VAL A 86 20.47 -12.75 -6.15
N ARG A 87 19.24 -12.74 -6.67
CA ARG A 87 17.98 -12.61 -5.93
C ARG A 87 17.31 -13.97 -5.83
N ALA A 88 16.30 -14.09 -4.98
CA ALA A 88 15.49 -15.30 -4.84
C ALA A 88 14.88 -15.81 -6.17
N ASP A 89 14.51 -14.89 -7.07
CA ASP A 89 13.95 -15.20 -8.39
C ASP A 89 15.00 -15.39 -9.50
N THR A 90 16.28 -15.27 -9.18
CA THR A 90 17.35 -15.38 -10.18
C THR A 90 17.59 -16.85 -10.55
N VAL A 91 17.55 -17.13 -11.85
CA VAL A 91 17.92 -18.43 -12.42
C VAL A 91 19.14 -18.25 -13.32
N LEU A 92 20.23 -18.92 -12.99
CA LEU A 92 21.44 -19.00 -13.81
C LEU A 92 21.68 -20.47 -14.15
N LEU A 93 21.83 -20.79 -15.42
CA LEU A 93 22.09 -22.15 -15.90
C LEU A 93 23.41 -22.16 -16.68
N ASN A 94 24.28 -23.13 -16.39
CA ASN A 94 25.60 -23.25 -17.01
C ASN A 94 26.36 -21.90 -17.02
N PHE A 95 26.30 -21.18 -15.92
CA PHE A 95 26.82 -19.81 -15.84
C PHE A 95 28.31 -19.83 -15.48
N PRO A 96 29.19 -19.23 -16.29
CA PRO A 96 30.61 -19.10 -15.98
C PRO A 96 30.84 -18.03 -14.89
N LEU A 97 31.01 -18.48 -13.66
CA LEU A 97 31.31 -17.63 -12.51
C LEU A 97 32.82 -17.37 -12.41
N TYR A 98 33.24 -16.17 -12.78
CA TYR A 98 34.62 -15.71 -12.55
C TYR A 98 34.84 -15.19 -11.12
N CYS A 99 35.88 -15.68 -10.44
CA CYS A 99 36.31 -15.16 -9.14
C CYS A 99 37.55 -14.26 -9.27
N PRO A 100 37.48 -12.96 -8.91
CA PRO A 100 38.65 -12.07 -8.97
C PRO A 100 39.73 -12.38 -7.93
N LYS A 101 39.42 -13.18 -6.89
CA LYS A 101 40.35 -13.51 -5.80
C LYS A 101 41.29 -14.67 -6.17
N CYS A 102 40.74 -15.79 -6.66
CA CYS A 102 41.54 -16.93 -7.11
C CYS A 102 41.80 -16.94 -8.63
N ARG A 103 41.17 -16.03 -9.40
CA ARG A 103 41.26 -15.92 -10.87
C ARG A 103 40.82 -17.18 -11.61
N GLN A 104 39.96 -17.99 -10.99
CA GLN A 104 39.37 -19.18 -11.59
C GLN A 104 37.96 -18.90 -12.07
N GLU A 105 37.55 -19.65 -13.09
CA GLU A 105 36.17 -19.70 -13.58
C GLU A 105 35.55 -21.03 -13.15
N HIS A 106 34.30 -20.98 -12.69
CA HIS A 106 33.53 -22.14 -12.30
C HIS A 106 32.20 -22.14 -13.04
N LEU A 107 31.82 -23.28 -13.61
CA LEU A 107 30.50 -23.44 -14.20
C LEU A 107 29.49 -23.73 -13.08
N ILE A 108 28.44 -22.92 -12.94
CA ILE A 108 27.46 -23.06 -11.86
C ILE A 108 26.02 -23.01 -12.36
N ASN A 109 25.11 -23.58 -11.57
CA ASN A 109 23.68 -23.28 -11.63
C ASN A 109 23.23 -22.55 -10.37
N VAL A 110 22.31 -21.60 -10.52
CA VAL A 110 21.63 -20.91 -9.42
C VAL A 110 20.13 -21.01 -9.61
N GLN A 111 19.41 -21.48 -8.59
CA GLN A 111 17.95 -21.47 -8.56
C GLN A 111 17.47 -21.40 -7.11
N GLN A 112 16.54 -20.49 -6.81
CA GLN A 112 16.03 -20.29 -5.44
C GLN A 112 17.15 -20.11 -4.41
N LEU A 113 18.16 -19.29 -4.75
CA LEU A 113 19.38 -19.04 -3.95
C LEU A 113 20.29 -20.26 -3.74
N ASN A 114 19.95 -21.45 -4.25
CA ASN A 114 20.81 -22.62 -4.20
C ASN A 114 21.84 -22.56 -5.33
N ILE A 115 23.12 -22.68 -4.97
CA ILE A 115 24.25 -22.69 -5.91
C ILE A 115 24.78 -24.11 -6.02
N SER A 116 24.85 -24.64 -7.25
CA SER A 116 25.52 -25.92 -7.53
C SER A 116 26.65 -25.70 -8.53
N VAL A 117 27.77 -26.38 -8.32
CA VAL A 117 28.91 -26.36 -9.23
C VAL A 117 28.77 -27.53 -10.19
N ILE A 118 28.89 -27.27 -11.49
CA ILE A 118 28.91 -28.30 -12.52
C ILE A 118 30.37 -28.74 -12.64
N THR A 119 30.68 -29.92 -12.11
CA THR A 119 31.94 -30.60 -12.40
C THR A 119 31.72 -31.47 -13.62
N GLU A 120 32.46 -31.20 -14.70
CA GLU A 120 32.55 -32.17 -15.79
C GLU A 120 33.17 -33.46 -15.22
N PRO A 121 32.63 -34.65 -15.55
CA PRO A 121 33.21 -35.90 -15.11
C PRO A 121 34.63 -35.99 -15.66
N ASP A 122 35.61 -36.19 -14.76
CA ASP A 122 37.01 -36.34 -15.12
C ASP A 122 37.13 -37.36 -16.26
N ALA A 123 37.50 -36.88 -17.45
CA ALA A 123 37.89 -37.75 -18.54
C ALA A 123 39.15 -38.47 -18.08
N GLN A 124 39.00 -39.73 -17.65
CA GLN A 124 40.13 -40.61 -17.34
C GLN A 124 40.97 -40.73 -18.61
N MET A 125 42.06 -39.97 -18.70
CA MET A 125 43.10 -40.22 -19.69
C MET A 125 43.74 -41.56 -19.31
N GLN A 126 43.34 -42.63 -19.99
CA GLN A 126 44.07 -43.90 -19.95
C GLN A 126 45.47 -43.64 -20.53
N SER A 127 46.46 -43.59 -19.65
CA SER A 127 47.88 -43.63 -20.04
C SER A 127 48.14 -44.95 -20.76
N ARG A 128 48.50 -44.87 -22.04
CA ARG A 128 49.04 -46.01 -22.81
C ARG A 128 50.52 -46.21 -22.48
#